data_AF-A0A7W1GQJ4-F1
#
_entry.id   AF-A0A7W1GQJ4-F1
#
_cell.length_a   1.000
_cell.length_b   1.000
_cell.length_c   1.000
_cell.angle_alpha   90.00
_cell.angle_beta   90.00
_cell.angle_gamma   90.00
#
_symmetry.space_group_name_H-M   'P 1'
#
loop_
_entity.id
_entity.type
_entity.pdbx_description
1 polymer ?
#
loop_
_entity_poly.entity_id
_entity_poly.type
_entity_poly.pdbx_seq_one_letter_code
_entity_poly.pdbx_strand_id
1 'polypeptide(L)' 'DPDAVGAAAERANGSLWRWVTVGAGGALALVGFTGAVRGPGWPGLSRRYSRERSEPEPTPTGPEDLWRALDEGRDPSR' A
#
# COMPACT_ATOMS: atom_id res chain seq x y z
N ASP A 1 -11.95 18.32 49.70
CA ASP A 1 -13.25 18.04 49.07
C ASP A 1 -13.03 17.01 47.97
N PRO A 2 -13.44 15.74 48.18
CA PRO A 2 -13.21 14.65 47.22
C PRO A 2 -13.89 14.90 45.87
N ASP A 3 -14.99 15.64 45.84
CA ASP A 3 -15.75 15.93 44.63
C ASP A 3 -14.98 16.90 43.71
N ALA A 4 -14.25 17.85 44.31
CA ALA A 4 -13.37 18.77 43.59
C ALA A 4 -12.18 18.04 42.94
N VAL A 5 -11.64 17.01 43.58
CA VAL A 5 -10.53 16.19 43.05
C VAL A 5 -10.99 15.35 41.87
N GLY A 6 -12.17 14.72 41.96
CA GLY A 6 -12.76 13.94 40.86
C GLY A 6 -13.02 14.79 39.62
N ALA A 7 -13.61 15.98 39.79
CA ALA A 7 -13.89 16.89 38.69
C ALA A 7 -12.61 17.43 38.01
N ALA A 8 -11.51 17.59 38.75
CA ALA A 8 -10.22 17.96 38.18
C ALA A 8 -9.62 16.80 37.34
N ALA A 9 -9.74 15.56 37.82
CA ALA A 9 -9.27 14.38 37.11
C ALA A 9 -10.01 14.16 35.78
N GLU A 10 -11.33 14.34 35.72
CA GLU A 10 -12.09 14.20 34.47
C GLU A 10 -11.70 15.24 33.41
N ARG A 11 -11.48 16.50 33.82
CA ARG A 11 -11.01 17.56 32.91
C ARG A 11 -9.60 17.28 32.40
N ALA A 12 -8.71 16.82 33.29
CA ALA A 12 -7.36 16.42 32.93
C ALA A 12 -7.37 15.24 31.96
N ASN A 13 -8.20 14.22 32.20
CA ASN A 13 -8.36 13.07 31.31
C ASN A 13 -8.89 13.47 29.92
N GLY A 14 -9.91 14.33 29.88
CA GLY A 14 -10.45 14.85 28.62
C GLY A 14 -9.43 15.67 27.82
N SER A 15 -8.55 16.42 28.50
CA SER A 15 -7.45 17.14 27.85
C SER A 15 -6.35 16.19 27.36
N LEU A 16 -5.97 15.21 28.20
CA LEU A 16 -4.92 14.25 27.89
C LEU A 16 -5.27 13.40 26.66
N TRP A 17 -6.51 12.93 26.58
CA TRP A 17 -6.97 12.12 25.45
C TRP A 17 -6.89 12.87 24.11
N ARG A 18 -7.17 14.17 24.10
CA ARG A 18 -7.06 15.01 22.88
C ARG A 18 -5.62 15.09 22.38
N TRP A 19 -4.64 15.24 23.27
CA TRP A 19 -3.24 15.27 22.89
C TRP A 19 -2.74 13.91 22.39
N VAL A 20 -3.21 12.82 23.02
CA VAL A 20 -2.91 11.46 22.57
C VAL A 20 -3.45 11.21 21.15
N THR A 21 -4.70 11.58 20.87
CA THR A 21 -5.29 11.37 19.54
C THR A 21 -4.64 12.24 18.47
N VAL A 22 -4.34 13.52 18.76
CA VAL A 22 -3.62 14.40 17.85
C VAL A 22 -2.21 13.86 17.57
N GLY A 23 -1.50 13.41 18.60
CA GLY A 23 -0.17 12.82 18.45
C GLY A 23 -0.17 11.54 17.62
N ALA A 24 -1.10 10.62 17.89
CA ALA A 24 -1.23 9.38 17.15
C ALA A 24 -1.63 9.61 15.69
N GLY A 25 -2.63 10.48 15.45
CA GLY A 25 -3.04 10.86 14.09
C GLY A 25 -1.93 11.53 13.30
N GLY A 26 -1.18 12.44 13.93
CA GLY A 26 -0.02 13.08 13.34
C GLY A 26 1.08 12.07 12.97
N ALA A 27 1.38 11.12 13.85
CA ALA A 27 2.36 10.07 13.59
C ALA A 27 1.95 9.19 12.39
N LEU A 28 0.68 8.77 12.33
CA LEU A 28 0.16 7.99 11.20
C LEU A 28 0.22 8.78 9.89
N ALA A 29 -0.17 10.05 9.91
CA ALA A 29 -0.08 10.93 8.73
C ALA A 29 1.37 11.08 8.25
N LEU A 30 2.33 11.23 9.17
CA LEU A 30 3.74 11.32 8.83
C LEU A 30 4.26 10.04 8.17
N VAL A 31 3.91 8.86 8.72
CA VAL A 31 4.26 7.56 8.15
C VAL A 31 3.64 7.40 6.76
N GLY A 32 2.35 7.69 6.61
CA GLY A 32 1.67 7.65 5.31
C GLY A 32 2.29 8.59 4.28
N PHE A 33 2.62 9.82 4.68
CA PHE A 33 3.28 10.80 3.82
C PHE A 33 4.67 10.34 3.39
N THR A 34 5.49 9.84 4.32
CA THR A 34 6.82 9.32 3.97
C THR A 34 6.75 8.11 3.04
N GLY A 35 5.76 7.24 3.23
CA GLY A 35 5.46 6.12 2.33
C GLY A 35 5.07 6.59 0.93
N ALA A 36 4.20 7.59 0.83
CA ALA A 36 3.80 8.16 -0.47
C ALA A 36 4.97 8.83 -1.20
N VAL A 37 5.80 9.61 -0.50
CA VAL A 37 6.97 10.29 -1.09
C VAL A 37 8.05 9.29 -1.53
N ARG A 38 8.26 8.21 -0.77
CA ARG A 38 9.27 7.19 -1.11
C ARG A 38 8.75 6.09 -2.04
N GLY A 39 7.43 5.97 -2.21
CA GLY A 39 6.77 4.94 -3.00
C GLY A 39 7.28 4.78 -4.44
N PRO A 40 7.55 5.86 -5.21
CA PRO A 40 8.07 5.73 -6.58
C PRO A 40 9.46 5.06 -6.69
N GLY A 41 10.25 5.10 -5.61
CA GLY A 41 11.58 4.47 -5.53
C GLY A 41 11.55 3.05 -4.98
N TRP A 42 10.43 2.60 -4.44
CA TRP A 42 10.29 1.20 -4.02
C TRP A 42 10.18 0.33 -5.27
N PRO A 43 10.80 -0.86 -5.30
CA PRO A 43 10.52 -1.86 -6.31
C PRO A 43 9.07 -2.32 -6.14
N GLY A 44 8.13 -1.52 -6.64
CA GLY A 44 6.71 -1.84 -6.59
C GLY A 44 6.52 -3.17 -7.27
N LEU A 45 5.84 -4.11 -6.59
CA LEU A 45 5.48 -5.41 -7.14
C LEU A 45 4.91 -5.24 -8.56
N SER A 46 4.06 -4.23 -8.76
CA SER A 46 3.50 -3.87 -10.08
C SER A 46 4.56 -3.59 -11.15
N ARG A 47 5.65 -2.86 -10.88
CA ARG A 47 6.67 -2.57 -11.91
C ARG A 47 7.45 -3.81 -12.36
N ARG A 48 7.56 -4.82 -11.50
CA ARG A 48 8.21 -6.09 -11.86
C ARG A 48 7.31 -6.99 -12.70
N TYR A 49 5.99 -6.93 -12.50
CA TYR A 49 5.01 -7.70 -13.28
C TYR A 49 4.53 -6.97 -14.55
N SER A 50 4.49 -5.64 -14.53
CA SER A 50 4.19 -4.79 -15.70
C SER A 50 5.43 -4.48 -16.54
N ARG A 51 6.52 -5.25 -16.41
CA ARG A 51 7.49 -5.31 -17.49
C ARG A 51 6.81 -6.01 -18.66
N GLU A 52 6.11 -5.21 -19.46
CA GLU A 52 5.82 -5.53 -20.85
C GLU A 52 7.13 -6.05 -21.43
N ARG A 53 7.21 -7.36 -21.67
CA ARG A 53 8.31 -7.93 -22.46
C ARG A 53 8.28 -7.15 -23.77
N SER A 54 9.24 -6.26 -23.97
CA SER A 54 9.35 -5.46 -25.20
C SER A 54 9.81 -6.29 -26.39
N GLU A 55 9.93 -7.60 -26.24
CA GLU A 55 10.26 -8.52 -27.31
C GLU A 55 8.99 -8.89 -28.08
N PRO A 56 8.99 -8.73 -29.42
CA PRO A 56 7.88 -9.17 -30.25
C PRO A 56 7.67 -10.66 -30.08
N GLU A 57 6.46 -11.06 -29.69
CA GLU A 57 6.11 -12.47 -29.58
C GLU A 57 5.86 -13.05 -30.99
N PRO A 58 6.40 -14.24 -31.32
CA PRO A 58 6.14 -14.87 -32.61
C PRO A 58 4.64 -15.19 -32.75
N THR A 59 4.07 -14.86 -33.92
CA THR A 59 2.67 -15.13 -34.23
C THR A 59 2.40 -16.66 -34.19
N PRO A 60 1.42 -17.14 -33.40
CA PRO A 60 1.09 -18.56 -33.33
C PRO A 60 0.65 -19.06 -34.71
N THR A 61 1.23 -20.15 -35.21
CA THR A 61 0.89 -20.69 -36.54
C THR A 61 -0.06 -21.88 -36.45
N GLY A 62 -0.22 -22.48 -35.26
CA GLY A 62 -1.12 -23.59 -35.01
C GLY A 62 -1.56 -23.75 -33.54
N PRO A 63 -2.51 -24.67 -33.27
CA PRO A 63 -3.04 -24.93 -31.91
C PRO A 63 -1.97 -25.32 -30.89
N GLU A 64 -0.95 -26.04 -31.33
CA GLU A 64 0.21 -26.44 -30.52
C GLU A 64 1.01 -25.25 -29.99
N ASP A 65 1.08 -24.15 -30.74
CA ASP A 65 1.77 -22.93 -30.32
C ASP A 65 1.00 -22.21 -29.21
N LEU A 66 -0.34 -22.29 -29.23
CA LEU A 66 -1.20 -21.72 -28.18
C LEU A 66 -1.04 -22.48 -26.85
N TRP A 67 -0.99 -23.81 -26.90
CA TRP A 67 -0.74 -24.63 -25.72
C TRP A 67 0.68 -24.44 -25.18
N ARG A 68 1.66 -24.30 -26.08
CA ARG A 68 3.05 -24.00 -25.72
C ARG A 68 3.20 -22.60 -25.10
N ALA A 69 2.47 -21.61 -25.61
CA ALA A 69 2.43 -20.26 -25.04
C ALA A 69 1.90 -20.30 -23.60
N LEU A 70 0.85 -21.09 -23.33
CA LEU A 70 0.31 -21.26 -21.96
C LEU A 70 1.33 -21.91 -21.00
N ASP A 71 2.04 -22.95 -21.43
CA ASP A 71 3.09 -23.59 -20.63
C ASP A 71 4.26 -22.65 -20.33
N GLU A 72 4.56 -21.73 -21.25
CA GLU A 72 5.61 -20.72 -21.10
C GLU A 72 5.14 -19.44 -20.37
N GLY A 73 3.87 -19.38 -19.95
CA GLY A 73 3.27 -18.21 -19.32
C GLY A 73 3.22 -16.98 -20.25
N ARG A 74 3.18 -17.21 -21.57
CA ARG A 74 2.87 -16.21 -22.59
C ARG A 74 1.35 -16.16 -22.83
N ASP A 75 0.84 -15.03 -23.29
CA ASP A 75 -0.60 -14.83 -23.51
C ASP A 75 -0.96 -15.26 -24.94
N PRO A 76 -1.72 -16.37 -25.12
CA PRO A 76 -2.04 -16.91 -26.44
C PRO A 76 -3.10 -16.10 -27.20
N SER A 77 -3.62 -15.00 -26.63
CA SER A 77 -4.72 -14.22 -27.20
C SER A 77 -4.31 -12.99 -28.02
N ARG A 78 -3.01 -12.67 -28.08
CA ARG A 78 -2.47 -11.50 -28.82
C ARG A 78 -1.92 -11.83 -30.20
#